data_AF-A0A525J940-F1
#
_entry.id   AF-A0A525J940-F1
#
_cell.length_a   1.000
_cell.length_b   1.000
_cell.length_c   1.000
_cell.angle_alpha   90.00
_cell.angle_beta   90.00
_cell.angle_gamma   90.00
#
_symmetry.space_group_name_H-M   'P 1'
#
loop_
_entity.id
_entity.type
_entity.pdbx_description
1 polymer ?
#
loop_
_entity_poly.entity_id
_entity_poly.type
_entity_poly.pdbx_seq_one_letter_code
_entity_poly.pdbx_strand_id
1 'polypeptide(L)'
;MLAHNDAAVLLRNHRWADERGRWTELVGALLSASHEIPNGKLHRLLRQLETLNLLDLSHWCATPESFAEAEHDALVAQTRVVLEDFGLDQKTALRASRIIHDAAHQLGKRYGGKIQLALREAGDEILEKFTRALNVSELTDAELRQALTMWLQNVLNLPISLKRPSFQRFCDANNLSAGQVLNGADELDLSVAALDDLIENWDARQRAKPAVRKTDDRRA
;
A
#
# COMPACT_ATOMS: atom_id res chain seq x y z
N MET A 1 -2.76 -20.55 21.69
CA MET A 1 -1.46 -20.40 20.98
C MET A 1 -1.60 -20.48 19.43
N LEU A 2 -2.79 -20.65 18.85
CA LEU A 2 -3.01 -20.75 17.39
C LEU A 2 -3.44 -19.44 16.70
N ALA A 3 -3.80 -18.38 17.44
CA ALA A 3 -4.45 -17.19 16.87
C ALA A 3 -3.51 -16.20 16.15
N HIS A 4 -2.21 -16.23 16.45
CA HIS A 4 -1.22 -15.32 15.85
C HIS A 4 -0.79 -15.71 14.43
N ASN A 5 -1.07 -16.95 13.98
CA ASN A 5 -0.57 -17.42 12.70
C ASN A 5 -1.43 -16.95 11.51
N ASP A 6 -2.77 -16.89 11.65
CA ASP A 6 -3.64 -16.64 10.49
C ASP A 6 -3.50 -15.21 9.93
N ALA A 7 -3.32 -14.20 10.77
CA ALA A 7 -3.10 -12.82 10.29
C ALA A 7 -1.79 -12.71 9.50
N ALA A 8 -0.73 -13.37 9.96
CA ALA A 8 0.54 -13.41 9.25
C ALA A 8 0.45 -14.21 7.93
N VAL A 9 -0.35 -15.29 7.90
CA VAL A 9 -0.64 -16.03 6.67
C VAL A 9 -1.38 -15.15 5.66
N LEU A 10 -2.41 -14.42 6.09
CA LEU A 10 -3.17 -13.51 5.24
C LEU A 10 -2.26 -12.45 4.63
N LEU A 11 -1.47 -11.75 5.44
CA LEU A 11 -0.54 -10.73 4.96
C LEU A 11 0.45 -11.26 3.93
N ARG A 12 0.97 -12.49 4.11
CA ARG A 12 1.88 -13.12 3.14
C ARG A 12 1.24 -13.43 1.78
N ASN A 13 -0.08 -13.51 1.71
CA ASN A 13 -0.79 -13.77 0.46
C ASN A 13 -1.05 -12.49 -0.34
N HIS A 14 -0.87 -11.30 0.26
CA HIS A 14 -0.95 -10.04 -0.48
C HIS A 14 0.40 -9.73 -1.14
N ARG A 15 0.36 -9.45 -2.45
CA ARG A 15 1.53 -8.97 -3.19
C ARG A 15 2.09 -7.67 -2.59
N TRP A 16 1.19 -6.77 -2.19
CA TRP A 16 1.51 -5.48 -1.59
C TRP A 16 0.87 -5.39 -0.21
N ALA A 17 1.38 -6.17 0.75
CA ALA A 17 0.93 -6.09 2.14
C ALA A 17 1.30 -4.73 2.75
N ASP A 18 2.46 -4.19 2.37
CA ASP A 18 2.92 -2.85 2.73
C ASP A 18 3.22 -1.98 1.49
N GLU A 19 3.25 -0.66 1.69
CA GLU A 19 3.42 0.31 0.60
C GLU A 19 4.87 0.47 0.12
N ARG A 20 5.86 -0.03 0.86
CA ARG A 20 7.28 0.07 0.47
C ARG A 20 7.54 -0.70 -0.83
N GLY A 21 6.87 -1.84 -0.98
CA GLY A 21 6.92 -2.61 -2.22
C GLY A 21 6.40 -1.83 -3.43
N ARG A 22 5.26 -1.12 -3.30
CA ARG A 22 4.69 -0.32 -4.40
C ARG A 22 5.60 0.86 -4.77
N TRP A 23 6.19 1.52 -3.77
CA TRP A 23 7.15 2.59 -4.01
C TRP A 23 8.41 2.08 -4.72
N THR A 24 8.97 0.97 -4.27
CA THR A 24 10.15 0.33 -4.89
C THR A 24 9.87 -0.05 -6.35
N GLU A 25 8.69 -0.59 -6.63
CA GLU A 25 8.26 -0.90 -8.00
C GLU A 25 8.13 0.36 -8.87
N LEU A 26 7.56 1.45 -8.34
CA LEU A 26 7.48 2.73 -9.05
C LEU A 26 8.87 3.28 -9.38
N VAL A 27 9.80 3.28 -8.42
CA VAL A 27 11.19 3.66 -8.65
C VAL A 27 11.81 2.80 -9.75
N GLY A 28 11.59 1.48 -9.71
CA GLY A 28 12.01 0.57 -10.77
C GLY A 28 11.49 0.96 -12.15
N ALA A 29 10.19 1.19 -12.27
CA ALA A 29 9.56 1.60 -13.52
C ALA A 29 10.16 2.90 -14.07
N LEU A 30 10.36 3.91 -13.20
CA LEU A 30 10.94 5.19 -13.57
C LEU A 30 12.40 5.05 -14.03
N LEU A 31 13.20 4.25 -13.32
CA LEU A 31 14.59 3.99 -13.69
C LEU A 31 14.69 3.21 -15.00
N SER A 32 13.83 2.20 -15.21
CA SER A 32 13.76 1.45 -16.46
C SER A 32 13.35 2.30 -17.65
N ALA A 33 12.47 3.29 -17.45
CA ALA A 33 12.04 4.19 -18.51
C ALA A 33 13.11 5.23 -18.88
N SER A 34 13.98 5.57 -17.95
CA SER A 34 14.99 6.63 -18.11
C SER A 34 16.38 6.12 -18.47
N HIS A 35 16.65 4.83 -18.24
CA HIS A 35 17.95 4.20 -18.40
C HIS A 35 17.82 2.79 -18.97
N GLU A 36 18.77 2.39 -19.82
CA GLU A 36 18.83 1.05 -20.41
C GLU A 36 19.43 0.02 -19.43
N ILE A 37 18.77 -0.19 -18.30
CA ILE A 37 19.17 -1.19 -17.30
C ILE A 37 18.39 -2.49 -17.57
N PRO A 38 19.06 -3.63 -17.85
CA PRO A 38 18.36 -4.90 -18.01
C PRO A 38 17.52 -5.26 -16.77
N ASN A 39 16.29 -5.76 -16.95
CA ASN A 39 15.35 -6.01 -15.83
C ASN A 39 15.94 -6.84 -14.67
N GLY A 40 16.68 -7.91 -14.96
CA GLY A 40 17.32 -8.72 -13.91
C GLY A 40 18.47 -8.01 -13.17
N LYS A 41 19.07 -6.98 -13.78
CA LYS A 41 20.01 -6.08 -13.11
C LYS A 41 19.23 -5.06 -12.27
N LEU A 42 18.21 -4.42 -12.84
CA LEU A 42 17.40 -3.44 -12.15
C LEU A 42 16.78 -3.99 -10.85
N HIS A 43 16.19 -5.19 -10.86
CA HIS A 43 15.64 -5.80 -9.64
C HIS A 43 16.70 -6.05 -8.55
N ARG A 44 17.95 -6.35 -8.92
CA ARG A 44 19.04 -6.51 -7.95
C ARG A 44 19.45 -5.17 -7.35
N LEU A 45 19.55 -4.13 -8.18
CA LEU A 45 19.79 -2.76 -7.72
C LEU A 45 18.69 -2.29 -6.75
N LEU A 46 17.42 -2.45 -7.12
CA LEU A 46 16.29 -2.06 -6.27
C LEU A 46 16.31 -2.78 -4.91
N ARG A 47 16.56 -4.09 -4.91
CA ARG A 47 16.70 -4.86 -3.67
C ARG A 47 17.86 -4.36 -2.81
N GLN A 48 18.99 -3.99 -3.42
CA GLN A 48 20.13 -3.45 -2.69
C GLN A 48 19.80 -2.09 -2.06
N LEU A 49 19.18 -1.19 -2.82
CA LEU A 49 18.74 0.11 -2.31
C LEU A 49 17.70 -0.06 -1.18
N GLU A 50 16.73 -0.96 -1.34
CA GLU A 50 15.73 -1.29 -0.32
C GLU A 50 16.37 -1.89 0.95
N THR A 51 17.31 -2.83 0.80
CA THR A 51 18.04 -3.45 1.93
C THR A 51 18.83 -2.42 2.73
N LEU A 52 19.35 -1.39 2.06
CA LEU A 52 20.09 -0.29 2.68
C LEU A 52 19.17 0.84 3.18
N ASN A 53 17.85 0.66 3.11
CA ASN A 53 16.84 1.67 3.43
C ASN A 53 16.99 3.00 2.65
N LEU A 54 17.59 2.93 1.45
CA LEU A 54 17.79 4.07 0.56
C LEU A 54 16.56 4.34 -0.31
N LEU A 55 15.50 3.54 -0.19
CA LEU A 55 14.20 3.79 -0.82
C LEU A 55 13.11 4.11 0.21
N ASP A 56 13.48 4.60 1.40
CA ASP A 56 12.48 5.07 2.36
C ASP A 56 11.84 6.38 1.85
N LEU A 57 10.58 6.30 1.40
CA LEU A 57 9.87 7.43 0.80
C LEU A 57 9.73 8.60 1.78
N SER A 58 9.60 8.34 3.08
CA SER A 58 9.48 9.40 4.09
C SER A 58 10.78 10.21 4.18
N HIS A 59 11.94 9.53 4.12
CA HIS A 59 13.24 10.19 4.11
C HIS A 59 13.47 10.98 2.81
N TRP A 60 13.06 10.44 1.65
CA TRP A 60 13.15 11.19 0.40
C TRP A 60 12.30 12.45 0.39
N CYS A 61 11.06 12.39 0.90
CA CYS A 61 10.19 13.56 1.04
C CYS A 61 10.77 14.61 2.01
N ALA A 62 11.63 14.21 2.95
CA ALA A 62 12.26 15.10 3.92
C ALA A 62 13.54 15.79 3.39
N THR A 63 14.06 15.37 2.22
CA THR A 63 15.19 16.05 1.58
C THR A 63 14.79 17.46 1.10
N PRO A 64 15.74 18.38 0.88
CA PRO A 64 15.43 19.71 0.32
C PRO A 64 14.62 19.62 -0.97
N GLU A 65 13.66 20.53 -1.17
CA GLU A 65 12.79 20.51 -2.36
C GLU A 65 13.55 20.74 -3.67
N SER A 66 14.60 21.54 -3.62
CA SER A 66 15.49 21.76 -4.76
C SER A 66 16.54 20.66 -4.81
N PHE A 67 16.62 19.94 -5.94
CA PHE A 67 17.65 18.92 -6.12
C PHE A 67 19.08 19.49 -6.00
N ALA A 68 19.30 20.76 -6.35
CA ALA A 68 20.64 21.37 -6.22
C ALA A 68 21.10 21.44 -4.75
N GLU A 69 20.15 21.59 -3.83
CA GLU A 69 20.41 21.56 -2.39
C GLU A 69 20.47 20.11 -1.90
N ALA A 70 19.51 19.27 -2.34
CA ALA A 70 19.43 17.87 -1.97
C ALA A 70 20.60 17.02 -2.50
N GLU A 71 21.33 17.44 -3.53
CA GLU A 71 22.47 16.70 -4.06
C GLU A 71 23.56 16.40 -3.01
N HIS A 72 23.67 17.28 -2.00
CA HIS A 72 24.60 17.13 -0.89
C HIS A 72 23.98 16.43 0.34
N ASP A 73 22.69 16.12 0.28
CA ASP A 73 22.00 15.35 1.32
C ASP A 73 22.60 13.94 1.41
N ALA A 74 22.70 13.42 2.64
CA ALA A 74 23.33 12.13 2.91
C ALA A 74 22.61 10.98 2.19
N LEU A 75 21.27 11.00 2.12
CA LEU A 75 20.47 9.98 1.44
C LEU A 75 20.76 9.98 -0.06
N VAL A 76 20.79 11.17 -0.67
CA VAL A 76 21.03 11.34 -2.12
C VAL A 76 22.45 10.92 -2.47
N ALA A 77 23.43 11.33 -1.67
CA ALA A 77 24.84 10.97 -1.84
C ALA A 77 25.06 9.46 -1.71
N GLN A 78 24.50 8.81 -0.69
CA GLN A 78 24.61 7.36 -0.50
C GLN A 78 23.92 6.58 -1.62
N THR A 79 22.74 7.02 -2.04
CA THR A 79 22.03 6.43 -3.19
C THR A 79 22.88 6.50 -4.45
N ARG A 80 23.53 7.65 -4.70
CA ARG A 80 24.42 7.82 -5.85
C ARG A 80 25.62 6.86 -5.79
N VAL A 81 26.25 6.69 -4.63
CA VAL A 81 27.35 5.73 -4.45
C VAL A 81 26.90 4.31 -4.81
N VAL A 82 25.73 3.87 -4.33
CA VAL A 82 25.21 2.52 -4.64
C VAL A 82 24.90 2.37 -6.14
N LEU A 83 24.37 3.42 -6.78
CA LEU A 83 24.11 3.44 -8.22
C LEU A 83 25.41 3.35 -9.03
N GLU A 84 26.47 4.03 -8.60
CA GLU A 84 27.80 3.98 -9.22
C GLU A 84 28.47 2.62 -9.01
N ASP A 85 28.42 2.07 -7.79
CA ASP A 85 28.91 0.73 -7.45
C ASP A 85 28.20 -0.38 -8.23
N PHE A 86 26.93 -0.14 -8.60
CA PHE A 86 26.17 -1.02 -9.47
C PHE A 86 26.65 -1.00 -10.95
N GLY A 87 27.47 -0.01 -11.31
CA GLY A 87 28.08 0.16 -12.62
C GLY A 87 27.43 1.24 -13.49
N LEU A 88 26.62 2.14 -12.92
CA LEU A 88 26.19 3.36 -13.62
C LEU A 88 27.33 4.38 -13.60
N ASP A 89 27.53 5.11 -14.70
CA ASP A 89 28.44 6.25 -14.68
C ASP A 89 27.89 7.39 -13.79
N GLN A 90 28.77 8.30 -13.36
CA GLN A 90 28.43 9.40 -12.44
C GLN A 90 27.25 10.27 -12.94
N LYS A 91 27.19 10.54 -14.25
CA LYS A 91 26.13 11.39 -14.83
C LYS A 91 24.79 10.64 -14.79
N THR A 92 24.82 9.35 -15.11
CA THR A 92 23.66 8.46 -15.07
C THR A 92 23.16 8.25 -13.64
N ALA A 93 24.06 8.02 -12.68
CA ALA A 93 23.73 7.90 -11.27
C ALA A 93 23.11 9.19 -10.70
N LEU A 94 23.67 10.36 -11.03
CA LEU A 94 23.10 11.66 -10.64
C LEU A 94 21.68 11.85 -11.19
N ARG A 95 21.46 11.49 -12.46
CA ARG A 95 20.15 11.57 -13.09
C ARG A 95 19.15 10.61 -12.44
N ALA A 96 19.55 9.38 -12.13
CA ALA A 96 18.74 8.41 -11.43
C ALA A 96 18.33 8.90 -10.04
N SER A 97 19.26 9.41 -9.24
CA SER A 97 18.96 10.01 -7.92
C SER A 97 17.99 11.19 -8.03
N ARG A 98 18.11 12.02 -9.07
CA ARG A 98 17.17 13.12 -9.35
C ARG A 98 15.76 12.62 -9.66
N ILE A 99 15.63 11.56 -10.43
CA ILE A 99 14.32 10.97 -10.75
C ILE A 99 13.64 10.44 -9.49
N ILE A 100 14.38 9.76 -8.61
CA ILE A 100 13.85 9.26 -7.33
C ILE A 100 13.39 10.43 -6.46
N HIS A 101 14.26 11.45 -6.31
CA HIS A 101 13.96 12.68 -5.59
C HIS A 101 12.68 13.37 -6.09
N ASP A 102 12.60 13.61 -7.40
CA ASP A 102 11.49 14.34 -8.01
C ASP A 102 10.18 13.55 -7.83
N ALA A 103 10.21 12.23 -8.04
CA ALA A 103 9.04 11.37 -7.82
C ALA A 103 8.58 11.40 -6.36
N ALA A 104 9.51 11.30 -5.41
CA ALA A 104 9.21 11.37 -3.98
C ALA A 104 8.57 12.70 -3.59
N HIS A 105 9.14 13.83 -4.05
CA HIS A 105 8.58 15.17 -3.77
C HIS A 105 7.21 15.40 -4.39
N GLN A 106 6.95 14.90 -5.60
CA GLN A 106 5.61 14.99 -6.21
C GLN A 106 4.57 14.19 -5.40
N LEU A 107 4.93 12.99 -4.94
CA LEU A 107 4.09 12.20 -4.03
C LEU A 107 3.94 12.88 -2.65
N GLY A 108 5.01 13.47 -2.14
CA GLY A 108 5.05 14.24 -0.89
C GLY A 108 4.03 15.38 -0.88
N LYS A 109 4.07 16.22 -1.91
CA LYS A 109 3.22 17.42 -2.01
C LYS A 109 1.73 17.13 -2.07
N ARG A 110 1.33 16.13 -2.87
CA ARG A 110 -0.10 15.84 -3.11
C ARG A 110 -0.67 14.80 -2.14
N TYR A 111 0.15 13.84 -1.73
CA TYR A 111 -0.31 12.64 -1.03
C TYR A 111 0.42 12.40 0.30
N GLY A 112 1.21 13.38 0.79
CA GLY A 112 1.96 13.23 2.04
C GLY A 112 2.98 12.09 2.00
N GLY A 113 3.44 11.71 0.80
CA GLY A 113 4.33 10.55 0.64
C GLY A 113 3.63 9.20 0.76
N LYS A 114 2.30 9.16 0.72
CA LYS A 114 1.52 7.91 0.82
C LYS A 114 1.03 7.49 -0.57
N ILE A 115 1.80 6.61 -1.23
CA ILE A 115 1.50 6.15 -2.60
C ILE A 115 0.11 5.51 -2.71
N GLN A 116 -0.37 4.84 -1.65
CA GLN A 116 -1.71 4.27 -1.65
C GLN A 116 -2.83 5.29 -1.80
N LEU A 117 -2.65 6.55 -1.35
CA LEU A 117 -3.68 7.59 -1.54
C LEU A 117 -3.86 7.91 -3.02
N ALA A 118 -2.76 8.02 -3.77
CA ALA A 118 -2.79 8.24 -5.22
C ALA A 118 -3.47 7.07 -5.95
N LEU A 119 -3.12 5.84 -5.56
CA LEU A 119 -3.68 4.64 -6.18
C LEU A 119 -5.14 4.41 -5.80
N ARG A 120 -5.54 4.81 -4.58
CA ARG A 120 -6.93 4.75 -4.11
C ARG A 120 -7.81 5.74 -4.87
N GLU A 121 -7.35 6.98 -5.03
CA GLU A 121 -8.04 8.01 -5.84
C GLU A 121 -8.28 7.50 -7.27
N ALA A 122 -7.24 7.03 -7.95
CA ALA A 122 -7.37 6.47 -9.30
C ALA A 122 -8.24 5.19 -9.34
N GLY A 123 -8.13 4.34 -8.32
CA GLY A 123 -8.93 3.13 -8.21
C GLY A 123 -10.42 3.41 -8.04
N ASP A 124 -10.78 4.42 -7.25
CA ASP A 124 -12.16 4.87 -7.09
C ASP A 124 -12.73 5.39 -8.41
N GLU A 125 -11.95 6.16 -9.19
CA GLU A 125 -12.37 6.60 -10.53
C GLU A 125 -12.63 5.43 -11.50
N ILE A 126 -11.75 4.43 -11.49
CA ILE A 126 -11.90 3.22 -12.31
C ILE A 126 -13.16 2.45 -11.89
N LEU A 127 -13.40 2.31 -10.58
CA LEU A 127 -14.56 1.64 -10.02
C LEU A 127 -15.86 2.34 -10.46
N GLU A 128 -15.92 3.66 -10.37
CA GLU A 128 -17.08 4.45 -10.84
C GLU A 128 -17.35 4.22 -12.33
N LYS A 129 -16.28 4.21 -13.14
CA LYS A 129 -16.39 3.99 -14.58
C LYS A 129 -16.97 2.60 -14.89
N PHE A 130 -16.49 1.55 -14.23
CA PHE A 130 -17.02 0.20 -14.44
C PHE A 130 -18.44 0.02 -13.90
N THR A 131 -18.75 0.60 -12.73
CA THR A 131 -20.09 0.54 -12.13
C THR A 131 -21.15 1.16 -13.06
N ARG A 132 -20.81 2.25 -13.76
CA ARG A 132 -21.72 2.87 -14.74
C ARG A 132 -21.80 2.12 -16.07
N ALA A 133 -20.73 1.45 -16.46
CA ALA A 133 -20.65 0.76 -17.74
C ALA A 133 -21.32 -0.62 -17.71
N LEU A 134 -21.43 -1.23 -16.53
CA LEU A 134 -22.01 -2.55 -16.33
C LEU A 134 -23.39 -2.42 -15.70
N ASN A 135 -24.35 -3.16 -16.25
CA ASN A 135 -25.66 -3.34 -15.64
C ASN A 135 -25.91 -4.84 -15.56
N VAL A 136 -25.93 -5.38 -14.33
CA VAL A 136 -26.18 -6.80 -14.06
C VAL A 136 -27.49 -6.85 -13.29
N SER A 137 -28.58 -7.23 -13.97
CA SER A 137 -29.95 -7.15 -13.46
C SER A 137 -30.19 -7.88 -12.13
N GLU A 138 -29.40 -8.92 -11.87
CA GLU A 138 -29.48 -9.78 -10.70
C GLU A 138 -28.73 -9.24 -9.49
N LEU A 139 -27.98 -8.14 -9.64
CA LEU A 139 -27.21 -7.51 -8.57
C LEU A 139 -27.73 -6.11 -8.29
N THR A 140 -27.81 -5.77 -7.00
CA THR A 140 -27.94 -4.37 -6.58
C THR A 140 -26.66 -3.59 -6.89
N ASP A 141 -26.76 -2.25 -6.97
CA ASP A 141 -25.59 -1.38 -7.17
C ASP A 141 -24.49 -1.61 -6.11
N ALA A 142 -24.89 -1.90 -4.87
CA ALA A 142 -23.96 -2.19 -3.78
C ALA A 142 -23.23 -3.52 -4.01
N GLU A 143 -23.93 -4.57 -4.44
CA GLU A 143 -23.33 -5.87 -4.74
C GLU A 143 -22.42 -5.80 -5.96
N LEU A 144 -22.84 -5.11 -7.02
CA LEU A 144 -22.03 -4.88 -8.22
C LEU A 144 -20.77 -4.09 -7.85
N ARG A 145 -20.90 -3.00 -7.08
CA ARG A 145 -19.74 -2.23 -6.62
C ARG A 145 -18.78 -3.09 -5.81
N GLN A 146 -19.28 -3.86 -4.85
CA GLN A 146 -18.45 -4.75 -4.03
C GLN A 146 -17.70 -5.79 -4.88
N ALA A 147 -18.40 -6.41 -5.84
CA ALA A 147 -17.81 -7.38 -6.76
C ALA A 147 -16.70 -6.75 -7.62
N LEU A 148 -16.94 -5.55 -8.16
CA LEU A 148 -15.96 -4.80 -8.93
C LEU A 148 -14.76 -4.35 -8.10
N THR A 149 -14.98 -3.87 -6.88
CA THR A 149 -13.88 -3.55 -5.96
C THR A 149 -12.99 -4.76 -5.71
N MET A 150 -13.59 -5.93 -5.43
CA MET A 150 -12.84 -7.17 -5.21
C MET A 150 -12.06 -7.60 -6.46
N TRP A 151 -12.69 -7.47 -7.64
CA TRP A 151 -12.02 -7.75 -8.91
C TRP A 151 -10.83 -6.80 -9.15
N LEU A 152 -10.98 -5.50 -8.89
CA LEU A 152 -9.91 -4.50 -9.01
C LEU A 152 -8.78 -4.72 -7.99
N GLN A 153 -9.10 -5.07 -6.75
CA GLN A 153 -8.11 -5.49 -5.76
C GLN A 153 -7.33 -6.73 -6.23
N ASN A 154 -8.02 -7.73 -6.80
CA ASN A 154 -7.35 -8.97 -7.19
C ASN A 154 -6.53 -8.84 -8.48
N VAL A 155 -7.06 -8.14 -9.49
CA VAL A 155 -6.43 -8.04 -10.82
C VAL A 155 -5.39 -6.92 -10.87
N LEU A 156 -5.68 -5.78 -10.27
CA LEU A 156 -4.82 -4.60 -10.33
C LEU A 156 -4.09 -4.32 -9.01
N ASN A 157 -4.39 -5.05 -7.95
CA ASN A 157 -3.83 -4.82 -6.60
C ASN A 157 -4.06 -3.39 -6.08
N LEU A 158 -5.21 -2.79 -6.45
CA LEU A 158 -5.57 -1.43 -6.05
C LEU A 158 -5.95 -1.35 -4.56
N PRO A 159 -5.47 -0.33 -3.80
CA PRO A 159 -5.77 -0.16 -2.38
C PRO A 159 -7.09 0.59 -2.14
N ILE A 160 -8.17 0.10 -2.75
CA ILE A 160 -9.54 0.59 -2.56
C ILE A 160 -10.27 -0.27 -1.53
N SER A 161 -11.17 0.30 -0.71
CA SER A 161 -11.87 -0.47 0.33
C SER A 161 -13.14 -1.15 -0.18
N LEU A 162 -13.34 -2.40 0.21
CA LEU A 162 -14.55 -3.18 -0.07
C LEU A 162 -15.78 -2.68 0.71
N LYS A 163 -15.58 -1.90 1.78
CA LYS A 163 -16.66 -1.40 2.68
C LYS A 163 -17.68 -2.49 3.05
N ARG A 164 -17.20 -3.70 3.33
CA ARG A 164 -18.04 -4.86 3.67
C ARG A 164 -18.81 -4.62 4.98
N PRO A 165 -19.90 -5.36 5.23
CA PRO A 165 -20.56 -5.35 6.54
C PRO A 165 -19.63 -5.66 7.72
N SER A 166 -18.59 -6.48 7.52
CA SER A 166 -17.54 -6.75 8.51
C SER A 166 -16.75 -5.50 8.88
N PHE A 167 -16.47 -4.62 7.90
CA PHE A 167 -15.83 -3.33 8.12
C PHE A 167 -16.66 -2.44 9.03
N GLN A 168 -17.97 -2.32 8.77
CA GLN A 168 -18.86 -1.54 9.63
C GLN A 168 -18.93 -2.11 11.05
N ARG A 169 -19.04 -3.43 11.20
CA ARG A 169 -19.02 -4.08 12.52
C ARG A 169 -17.71 -3.86 13.27
N PHE A 170 -16.58 -3.85 12.57
CA PHE A 170 -15.29 -3.53 13.16
C PHE A 170 -15.25 -2.08 13.64
N CYS A 171 -15.72 -1.14 12.82
CA CYS A 171 -15.88 0.27 13.20
C CYS A 171 -16.73 0.42 14.47
N ASP A 172 -17.93 -0.18 14.49
CA ASP A 172 -18.87 -0.08 15.60
C ASP A 172 -18.29 -0.68 16.89
N ALA A 173 -17.67 -1.87 16.79
CA ALA A 173 -17.10 -2.57 17.94
C ALA A 173 -15.91 -1.84 18.58
N ASN A 174 -15.20 -1.01 17.82
CA ASN A 174 -14.04 -0.25 18.28
C ASN A 174 -14.32 1.25 18.46
N ASN A 175 -15.56 1.68 18.24
CA ASN A 175 -15.97 3.10 18.26
C ASN A 175 -15.10 3.98 17.35
N LEU A 176 -14.85 3.49 16.13
CA LEU A 176 -14.05 4.16 15.10
C LEU A 176 -14.93 4.48 13.89
N SER A 177 -14.71 5.64 13.27
CA SER A 177 -15.24 5.93 11.94
C SER A 177 -14.44 5.19 10.86
N ALA A 178 -15.05 4.97 9.69
CA ALA A 178 -14.35 4.35 8.56
C ALA A 178 -13.11 5.14 8.13
N GLY A 179 -13.19 6.49 8.18
CA GLY A 179 -12.04 7.35 7.89
C GLY A 179 -10.89 7.15 8.87
N GLN A 180 -11.16 6.96 10.17
CA GLN A 180 -10.11 6.71 11.15
C GLN A 180 -9.39 5.36 10.90
N VAL A 181 -10.13 4.33 10.50
CA VAL A 181 -9.55 3.02 10.19
C VAL A 181 -8.66 3.10 8.94
N LEU A 182 -9.14 3.76 7.89
CA LEU A 182 -8.37 3.95 6.66
C LEU A 182 -7.12 4.81 6.88
N ASN A 183 -7.25 5.93 7.60
CA ASN A 183 -6.11 6.77 7.95
C ASN A 183 -5.09 6.00 8.79
N GLY A 184 -5.53 5.14 9.72
CA GLY A 184 -4.63 4.28 10.47
C GLY A 184 -3.84 3.30 9.58
N ALA A 185 -4.47 2.77 8.53
CA ALA A 185 -3.77 1.95 7.54
C ALA A 185 -2.79 2.79 6.70
N ASP A 186 -3.16 4.03 6.35
CA ASP A 186 -2.29 4.98 5.67
C ASP A 186 -1.02 5.30 6.48
N GLU A 187 -1.17 5.57 7.78
CA GLU A 187 -0.04 5.85 8.68
C GLU A 187 0.88 4.63 8.85
N LEU A 188 0.32 3.43 8.92
CA LEU A 188 1.08 2.18 9.06
C LEU A 188 1.64 1.65 7.74
N ASP A 189 1.39 2.34 6.62
CA ASP A 189 1.70 1.86 5.27
C ASP A 189 1.17 0.44 5.01
N LEU A 190 0.03 0.12 5.62
CA LEU A 190 -0.70 -1.13 5.45
C LEU A 190 -1.66 -0.97 4.27
N SER A 191 -1.62 -1.90 3.31
CA SER A 191 -2.55 -1.83 2.19
C SER A 191 -4.00 -2.03 2.64
N VAL A 192 -4.91 -1.20 2.12
CA VAL A 192 -6.35 -1.30 2.40
C VAL A 192 -6.94 -2.69 2.06
N ALA A 193 -6.46 -3.34 0.99
CA ALA A 193 -6.92 -4.69 0.66
C ALA A 193 -6.51 -5.70 1.75
N ALA A 194 -5.31 -5.56 2.30
CA ALA A 194 -4.86 -6.37 3.42
C ALA A 194 -5.62 -6.04 4.71
N LEU A 195 -5.93 -4.76 4.93
CA LEU A 195 -6.78 -4.32 6.05
C LEU A 195 -8.19 -4.94 5.96
N ASP A 196 -8.83 -4.94 4.78
CA ASP A 196 -10.15 -5.53 4.57
C ASP A 196 -10.15 -7.03 4.94
N ASP A 197 -9.14 -7.78 4.51
CA ASP A 197 -9.02 -9.22 4.82
C ASP A 197 -8.70 -9.49 6.29
N LEU A 198 -7.90 -8.63 6.93
CA LEU A 198 -7.66 -8.69 8.38
C LEU A 198 -8.96 -8.43 9.17
N ILE A 199 -9.76 -7.45 8.74
CA ILE A 199 -11.04 -7.14 9.37
C ILE A 199 -12.04 -8.27 9.16
N GLU A 200 -12.11 -8.87 7.97
CA GLU A 200 -12.98 -10.02 7.71
C GLU A 200 -12.62 -11.21 8.60
N ASN A 201 -11.33 -11.52 8.73
CA ASN A 201 -10.85 -12.57 9.63
C ASN A 201 -11.16 -12.25 11.10
N TRP A 202 -10.98 -11.00 11.52
CA TRP A 202 -11.38 -10.56 12.87
C TRP A 202 -12.88 -10.78 13.11
N ASP A 203 -13.73 -10.38 12.16
CA ASP A 203 -15.19 -10.50 12.28
C ASP A 203 -15.64 -11.96 12.33
N ALA A 204 -15.08 -12.82 11.48
CA ALA A 204 -15.33 -14.25 11.50
C ALA A 204 -15.00 -14.87 12.88
N ARG A 205 -13.89 -14.44 13.49
CA ARG A 205 -13.49 -14.88 14.84
C ARG A 205 -14.43 -14.39 15.92
N GLN A 206 -14.94 -13.15 15.83
CA GLN A 206 -15.92 -12.65 16.80
C GLN A 206 -17.22 -13.44 16.72
N ARG A 207 -17.67 -13.77 15.50
CA ARG A 207 -18.88 -14.60 15.28
C ARG A 207 -18.72 -16.05 15.74
N ALA A 208 -17.50 -16.59 15.68
CA ALA A 208 -17.20 -17.95 16.11
C ALA A 208 -17.06 -18.12 17.64
N LYS A 209 -16.97 -17.03 18.42
CA LYS A 209 -16.93 -17.12 19.88
C LYS A 209 -18.28 -17.65 20.38
N PRO A 210 -18.31 -18.78 21.12
CA PRO A 210 -19.56 -19.26 21.69
C PRO A 210 -20.10 -18.19 22.64
N ALA A 211 -21.39 -17.88 22.50
CA ALA A 211 -22.08 -17.02 23.45
C ALA A 211 -21.85 -17.61 24.84
N VAL A 212 -21.19 -16.85 25.71
CA VAL A 212 -21.06 -17.22 27.13
C VAL A 212 -22.49 -17.36 27.63
N ARG A 213 -22.95 -18.61 27.78
CA ARG A 213 -24.19 -18.89 28.47
C ARG A 213 -24.00 -18.32 29.85
N LYS A 214 -24.69 -17.22 30.16
CA LYS A 214 -24.96 -16.84 31.54
C LYS A 214 -25.62 -18.06 32.14
N THR A 215 -24.85 -18.85 32.87
CA THR A 215 -25.41 -19.84 33.79
C THR A 215 -26.25 -19.02 34.73
N ASP A 216 -27.57 -19.13 34.57
CA ASP A 216 -28.52 -18.65 35.55
C ASP A 216 -28.11 -19.23 36.90
N ASP A 217 -27.52 -18.39 37.75
CA ASP A 217 -27.53 -18.57 39.20
C ASP A 217 -28.99 -18.45 39.66
N ARG A 218 -29.75 -19.51 39.37
CA ARG A 218 -31.04 -19.83 39.98
C ARG A 218 -30.95 -21.23 40.56
N ARG A 219 -30.12 -21.37 41.59
CA ARG A 219 -30.24 -22.37 42.66
C ARG A 219 -29.73 -21.67 43.92
N ALA A 220 -30.37 -21.71 45.07
CA ALA A 220 -31.69 -22.12 45.52
C ALA A 220 -31.83 -21.42 46.88
#